data_AF-A0A536XPJ5-F1
#
_entry.id   AF-A0A536XPJ5-F1
#
_cell.length_a   1.000
_cell.length_b   1.000
_cell.length_c   1.000
_cell.angle_alpha   90.00
_cell.angle_beta   90.00
_cell.angle_gamma   90.00
#
_symmetry.space_group_name_H-M   'P 1'
#
loop_
_entity.id
_entity.type
_entity.pdbx_description
1 polymer ?
#
loop_
_entity_poly.entity_id
_entity_poly.type
_entity_poly.pdbx_seq_one_letter_code
_entity_poly.pdbx_strand_id
1 'polypeptide(L)'
;LTDDEAQRLYEATRTTLADWTARLRAEAAGGFPEKVTAFRDGMAVHGRYGKPCPVCGAPVQRIVFAENETNYCPRCQTGGKILADRALSRLLKKSWPRTLDELET
;
A
#
# COMPACT_ATOMS: atom_id res chain seq x y z
N LEU A 1 -15.14 -8.47 -6.15
CA LEU A 1 -14.04 -8.98 -7.00
C LEU A 1 -14.68 -9.94 -7.97
N THR A 2 -14.32 -9.85 -9.24
CA THR A 2 -14.55 -10.92 -10.22
C THR A 2 -13.69 -12.14 -9.87
N ASP A 3 -13.96 -13.30 -10.46
CA ASP A 3 -13.16 -14.51 -10.25
C ASP A 3 -11.69 -14.30 -10.66
N ASP A 4 -11.46 -13.63 -11.78
CA ASP A 4 -10.11 -13.27 -12.24
C ASP A 4 -9.39 -12.34 -11.25
N GLU A 5 -10.10 -11.36 -10.69
CA GLU A 5 -9.53 -10.48 -9.66
C GLU A 5 -9.19 -11.23 -8.37
N ALA A 6 -10.06 -12.15 -7.96
CA ALA A 6 -9.83 -13.00 -6.78
C ALA A 6 -8.62 -13.92 -6.99
N GLN A 7 -8.49 -14.54 -8.17
CA GLN A 7 -7.36 -15.38 -8.53
C GLN A 7 -6.04 -14.59 -8.53
N ARG A 8 -6.02 -13.40 -9.17
CA ARG A 8 -4.84 -12.53 -9.15
C ARG A 8 -4.45 -12.12 -7.73
N LEU A 9 -5.43 -11.79 -6.87
CA LEU A 9 -5.16 -11.45 -5.48
C LEU A 9 -4.57 -12.63 -4.70
N TYR A 10 -5.09 -13.84 -4.92
CA TYR A 10 -4.59 -15.07 -4.31
C TYR A 10 -3.12 -15.32 -4.69
N GLU A 11 -2.81 -15.25 -5.98
CA GLU A 11 -1.44 -15.43 -6.49
C GLU A 11 -0.49 -14.35 -5.98
N ALA A 12 -0.90 -13.08 -6.01
CA ALA A 12 -0.09 -11.97 -5.52
C ALA A 12 0.21 -12.10 -4.01
N THR A 13 -0.76 -12.54 -3.22
CA THR A 13 -0.59 -12.77 -1.78
C THR A 13 0.47 -13.83 -1.52
N ARG A 14 0.35 -15.00 -2.19
CA ARG A 14 1.30 -16.11 -2.01
C ARG A 14 2.71 -15.74 -2.46
N THR A 15 2.82 -15.11 -3.63
CA THR A 15 4.10 -14.69 -4.20
C THR A 15 4.80 -13.68 -3.27
N THR A 16 4.07 -12.67 -2.81
CA THR A 16 4.62 -11.67 -1.88
C THR A 16 5.12 -12.30 -0.58
N LEU A 17 4.34 -13.22 0.01
CA LEU A 17 4.74 -13.91 1.24
C LEU A 17 5.97 -14.81 1.02
N ALA A 18 6.02 -15.52 -0.11
CA ALA A 18 7.15 -16.37 -0.45
C ALA A 18 8.43 -15.54 -0.65
N ASP A 19 8.35 -14.46 -1.43
CA ASP A 19 9.47 -13.57 -1.73
C ASP A 19 10.06 -12.95 -0.47
N TRP A 20 9.21 -12.38 0.39
CA TRP A 20 9.67 -11.79 1.64
C TRP A 20 10.21 -12.84 2.60
N THR A 21 9.60 -14.02 2.68
CA THR A 21 10.13 -15.12 3.50
C THR A 21 11.54 -15.51 3.05
N ALA A 22 11.76 -15.64 1.73
CA ALA A 22 13.07 -15.97 1.18
C ALA A 22 14.11 -14.90 1.50
N ARG A 23 13.78 -13.61 1.28
CA ARG A 23 14.66 -12.48 1.60
C ARG A 23 15.06 -12.45 3.07
N LEU A 24 14.08 -12.58 3.96
CA LEU A 24 14.31 -12.53 5.41
C LEU A 24 15.14 -13.73 5.91
N ARG A 25 14.93 -14.92 5.35
CA ARG A 25 15.76 -16.09 5.67
C ARG A 25 17.20 -15.91 5.21
N ALA A 26 17.41 -15.32 4.03
CA ALA A 26 18.75 -15.01 3.52
C ALA A 26 19.45 -13.96 4.41
N GLU A 27 18.75 -12.87 4.76
CA GLU A 27 19.25 -11.83 5.67
C GLU A 27 19.62 -12.40 7.05
N ALA A 28 18.84 -13.35 7.57
CA ALA A 28 19.07 -13.96 8.88
C ALA A 28 20.23 -14.98 8.89
N ALA A 29 20.70 -15.43 7.72
CA ALA A 29 21.83 -16.35 7.56
C ALA A 29 21.77 -17.60 8.47
N GLY A 30 20.58 -18.20 8.62
CA GLY A 30 20.36 -19.38 9.46
C GLY A 30 20.07 -19.09 10.95
N GLY A 31 20.18 -17.83 11.37
CA GLY A 31 19.73 -17.35 12.67
C GLY A 31 18.24 -16.98 12.70
N PHE A 32 17.79 -16.46 13.85
CA PHE A 32 16.46 -15.88 14.00
C PHE A 32 16.56 -14.34 14.01
N PRO A 33 15.69 -13.60 13.30
CA PRO A 33 15.73 -12.14 13.31
C PRO A 33 15.45 -11.57 14.70
N GLU A 34 16.44 -10.93 15.32
CA GLU A 34 16.26 -10.28 16.64
C GLU A 34 15.59 -8.89 16.53
N LYS A 35 15.72 -8.24 15.37
CA LYS A 35 15.09 -6.94 15.09
C LYS A 35 13.94 -7.14 14.10
N VAL A 36 12.72 -7.09 14.63
CA VAL A 36 11.50 -7.13 13.83
C VAL A 36 11.00 -5.70 13.62
N THR A 37 10.81 -5.32 12.36
CA THR A 37 10.23 -4.02 11.95
C THR A 37 9.06 -4.26 11.01
N ALA A 38 8.01 -3.45 11.17
CA ALA A 38 6.88 -3.39 10.25
C ALA A 38 7.23 -2.67 8.93
N PHE A 39 8.28 -1.86 8.93
CA PHE A 39 8.68 -1.03 7.79
C PHE A 39 10.00 -1.51 7.20
N ARG A 40 10.01 -1.72 5.87
CA ARG A 40 11.19 -2.18 5.12
C ARG A 40 11.27 -1.43 3.78
N ASP A 41 12.48 -1.05 3.38
CA ASP A 41 12.72 -0.25 2.16
C ASP A 41 12.25 -0.94 0.88
N GLY A 42 12.21 -2.28 0.86
CA GLY A 42 11.73 -3.07 -0.28
C GLY A 42 10.21 -3.12 -0.44
N MET A 43 9.42 -2.56 0.49
CA MET A 43 7.96 -2.56 0.38
C MET A 43 7.51 -1.56 -0.69
N ALA A 44 6.51 -1.94 -1.50
CA ALA A 44 6.06 -1.13 -2.63
C ALA A 44 5.26 0.11 -2.19
N VAL A 45 4.35 -0.05 -1.22
CA VAL A 45 3.45 1.02 -0.77
C VAL A 45 3.33 1.14 0.76
N HIS A 46 3.48 0.05 1.51
CA HIS A 46 3.33 0.06 2.98
C HIS A 46 4.38 0.97 3.63
N GLY A 47 3.94 1.91 4.46
CA GLY A 47 4.78 2.92 5.11
C GLY A 47 5.33 4.00 4.17
N ARG A 48 4.81 4.09 2.94
CA ARG A 48 5.37 4.96 1.88
C ARG A 48 4.44 6.07 1.45
N TYR A 49 3.53 6.52 2.32
CA TYR A 49 2.65 7.65 2.03
C TYR A 49 3.44 8.87 1.51
N GLY A 50 2.96 9.46 0.40
CA GLY A 50 3.59 10.58 -0.31
C GLY A 50 4.84 10.23 -1.13
N LYS A 51 5.39 9.01 -1.02
CA LYS A 51 6.53 8.57 -1.84
C LYS A 51 6.06 8.09 -3.22
N PRO A 52 6.92 8.12 -4.25
CA PRO A 52 6.56 7.66 -5.59
C PRO A 52 6.27 6.16 -5.60
N CYS A 53 5.19 5.78 -6.26
CA CYS A 53 4.88 4.38 -6.58
C CYS A 53 5.99 3.79 -7.47
N PRO A 54 6.52 2.60 -7.17
CA PRO A 54 7.60 1.99 -7.95
C PRO A 54 7.17 1.59 -9.38
N VAL A 55 5.87 1.54 -9.67
CA VAL A 55 5.33 1.16 -10.98
C VAL A 55 5.06 2.39 -11.85
N CYS A 56 4.35 3.40 -11.32
CA CYS A 56 3.85 4.52 -12.12
C CYS A 56 4.31 5.91 -11.66
N GLY A 57 5.14 6.00 -10.61
CA GLY A 57 5.65 7.27 -10.07
C GLY A 57 4.65 8.10 -9.26
N ALA A 58 3.34 7.87 -9.40
CA ALA A 58 2.31 8.61 -8.65
C ALA A 58 2.51 8.52 -7.12
N PRO A 59 2.17 9.58 -6.36
CA PRO A 59 2.34 9.57 -4.91
C PRO A 59 1.42 8.54 -4.25
N VAL A 60 2.01 7.64 -3.47
CA VAL A 60 1.29 6.64 -2.67
C VAL A 60 0.39 7.35 -1.67
N GLN A 61 -0.86 6.91 -1.58
CA GLN A 61 -1.87 7.45 -0.69
C GLN A 61 -2.10 6.52 0.49
N ARG A 62 -2.79 7.04 1.52
CA ARG A 62 -3.17 6.28 2.69
C ARG A 62 -4.66 6.45 3.00
N ILE A 63 -5.23 5.44 3.63
CA ILE A 63 -6.50 5.53 4.33
C ILE A 63 -6.31 5.09 5.78
N VAL A 64 -7.02 5.76 6.69
CA VAL A 64 -7.10 5.39 8.10
C VAL A 64 -8.51 4.88 8.39
N PHE A 65 -8.59 3.69 8.97
CA PHE A 65 -9.82 3.08 9.43
C PHE A 65 -9.65 2.50 10.83
N ALA A 66 -10.33 3.13 11.80
CA ALA A 66 -10.14 2.84 13.22
C ALA A 66 -8.66 2.95 13.59
N GLU A 67 -8.04 1.85 14.01
CA GLU A 67 -6.65 1.78 14.47
C GLU A 67 -5.67 1.39 13.35
N ASN A 68 -6.18 1.09 12.14
CA ASN A 68 -5.40 0.59 11.03
C ASN A 68 -5.16 1.68 9.97
N GLU A 69 -3.94 1.68 9.42
CA GLU A 69 -3.59 2.43 8.22
C GLU A 69 -3.36 1.47 7.05
N THR A 70 -3.83 1.83 5.86
CA THR A 70 -3.55 1.10 4.61
C THR A 70 -3.00 2.06 3.57
N ASN A 71 -1.89 1.69 2.94
CA ASN A 71 -1.29 2.44 1.85
C ASN A 71 -1.56 1.79 0.50
N TYR A 72 -1.74 2.60 -0.54
CA TYR A 72 -2.07 2.15 -1.88
C TYR A 72 -1.62 3.17 -2.93
N CYS A 73 -1.45 2.72 -4.18
CA CYS A 73 -1.27 3.62 -5.31
C CYS A 73 -2.62 3.89 -5.98
N PRO A 74 -3.11 5.14 -6.04
CA PRO A 74 -4.40 5.44 -6.66
C PRO A 74 -4.44 5.05 -8.14
N ARG A 75 -3.37 5.37 -8.88
CA ARG A 75 -3.31 5.11 -10.32
C ARG A 75 -3.32 3.61 -10.64
N CYS A 76 -2.53 2.82 -9.91
CA CYS A 76 -2.41 1.38 -10.18
C CYS A 76 -3.58 0.55 -9.63
N GLN A 77 -4.20 0.95 -8.51
CA GLN A 77 -5.13 0.08 -7.78
C GLN A 77 -6.59 0.55 -7.84
N THR A 78 -6.84 1.84 -8.09
CA THR A 78 -8.19 2.41 -8.01
C THR A 78 -8.54 3.29 -9.21
N GLY A 79 -7.76 3.21 -10.30
CA GLY A 79 -7.98 4.00 -11.51
C GLY A 79 -7.88 5.52 -11.28
N GLY A 80 -7.06 5.94 -10.31
CA GLY A 80 -6.87 7.33 -9.93
C GLY A 80 -7.82 7.83 -8.83
N LYS A 81 -8.76 7.03 -8.35
CA LYS A 81 -9.68 7.43 -7.27
C LYS A 81 -8.97 7.50 -5.92
N ILE A 82 -9.17 8.60 -5.19
CA ILE A 82 -8.81 8.73 -3.78
C ILE A 82 -9.90 8.07 -2.93
N LEU A 83 -9.53 7.05 -2.18
CA LEU A 83 -10.40 6.36 -1.24
C LEU A 83 -10.70 7.26 -0.02
N ALA A 84 -11.95 7.22 0.44
CA ALA A 84 -12.35 7.97 1.62
C ALA A 84 -11.75 7.35 2.89
N ASP A 85 -11.25 8.18 3.79
CA ASP A 85 -10.73 7.78 5.10
C ASP A 85 -11.58 8.32 6.25
N ARG A 86 -11.28 7.89 7.49
CA ARG A 86 -11.94 8.42 8.71
C ARG A 86 -11.26 9.65 9.30
N ALA A 87 -10.16 10.12 8.70
CA ALA A 87 -9.39 11.25 9.16
C ALA A 87 -9.72 12.50 8.34
N LEU A 88 -9.04 12.69 7.20
CA LEU A 88 -9.15 13.88 6.36
C LEU A 88 -10.47 13.93 5.60
N SER A 89 -10.97 12.81 5.06
CA SER A 89 -12.26 12.82 4.35
C SER A 89 -13.43 13.14 5.29
N ARG A 90 -13.35 12.68 6.55
CA ARG A 90 -14.36 13.00 7.58
C ARG A 90 -14.30 14.46 8.03
N LEU A 91 -13.09 15.01 8.17
CA LEU A 91 -12.87 16.40 8.59
C LEU A 91 -13.25 17.40 7.49
N LEU A 92 -12.76 17.17 6.27
CA LEU A 92 -12.83 18.13 5.15
C LEU A 92 -14.06 17.91 4.26
N LYS A 93 -14.73 16.76 4.37
CA LYS A 93 -16.00 16.46 3.67
C LYS A 93 -15.93 16.74 2.17
N LYS A 94 -16.69 17.73 1.68
CA LYS A 94 -16.78 18.08 0.25
C LYS A 94 -15.49 18.72 -0.27
N SER A 95 -14.65 19.25 0.60
CA SER A 95 -13.37 19.87 0.24
C SER A 95 -12.23 18.86 0.12
N TRP A 96 -12.48 17.57 0.38
CA TRP A 96 -11.47 16.53 0.23
C TRP A 96 -11.40 16.04 -1.23
N PRO A 97 -10.20 15.96 -1.84
CA PRO A 97 -10.01 15.46 -3.19
C PRO A 97 -10.57 14.04 -3.38
N ARG A 98 -11.20 13.81 -4.52
CA ARG A 98 -11.78 12.51 -4.91
C ARG A 98 -10.92 11.77 -5.93
N THR A 99 -10.06 12.49 -6.63
CA THR A 99 -9.17 11.96 -7.66
C THR A 99 -7.73 12.38 -7.37
N LEU A 100 -6.79 11.62 -7.93
CA LEU A 100 -5.36 11.93 -7.81
C LEU A 100 -5.05 13.30 -8.43
N ASP A 101 -5.65 13.64 -9.56
CA ASP A 101 -5.39 14.89 -10.25
C ASP A 101 -5.86 16.10 -9.42
N GLU A 102 -6.98 15.99 -8.69
CA GLU A 102 -7.46 17.01 -7.74
C GLU A 102 -6.51 17.21 -6.53
N LEU A 103 -5.69 16.21 -6.20
CA LEU A 103 -4.73 16.29 -5.09
C LEU A 103 -3.44 17.02 -5.50
N GLU A 104 -3.13 17.06 -6.80
CA GLU A 104 -1.92 17.69 -7.37
C GLU A 104 -2.12 19.18 -7.71
N THR A 105 -3.37 19.66 -7.72
CA THR A 105 -3.78 21.08 -7.83
C THR A 105 -3.87 21.79 -6.50
#